data_AF-A0A3R7BFG4-F1
#
_entry.id   AF-A0A3R7BFG4-F1
#
_cell.length_a   1.000
_cell.length_b   1.000
_cell.length_c   1.000
_cell.angle_alpha   90.00
_cell.angle_beta   90.00
_cell.angle_gamma   90.00
#
_symmetry.space_group_name_H-M   'P 1'
#
loop_
_entity.id
_entity.type
_entity.pdbx_description
1 polymer ?
#
loop_
_entity_poly.entity_id
_entity_poly.type
_entity_poly.pdbx_seq_one_letter_code
_entity_poly.pdbx_strand_id
1 'polypeptide(L)'
;MCSKLDLATLRVRKDVNELAKGKFVCAHATTQIEFPDGVDNLLRILISISVGDIDSPYANGDFQFQFDIPRTYPFHGMAFLRRPVPVWHPNIDIHSGQVMFSILGKDWRPVLSINTILLGLQVQHTLQGGLYFGVEFLQHPRQRLHLANAPANRSHGKRERELEHDIEHMTISKSMDCEMTDEDSDHHPVPVFKRHRTFDDTDGGSLSGENKPRILLMGLRRRSGKSSIQRVVFHKMSPHETLFLEGTNSLDIKYIANNSFVQFQIWDFPGDFDFKDDLVYGGQLVNEEMIFGNCGAIVFVIDAQDDPYSEALTRLHDTVARAHRYNPNVFFEVFIHKVDGDLFISDDHKIGTPSLIYSFYIFHLSFILQITEEIQDGDLDIHMSFYLTSIFEAFSKVVQKLIPQLPTLENLLNILISRCNMEKSFLFDVVSKVYIATDSNPVDMQSYELCSDMIDVVIDVSCIYGMKDDGDGDGLAYDSQSSSVIRLNTGMVLYLREVNNYLALVCLLRAENFTKQGIIDYNIDCFKSALGQVFSK
;
A
#
# COMPACT_ATOMS: atom_id res chain seq x y z
N MET A 1 -6.86 -38.06 17.56
CA MET A 1 -5.73 -37.11 17.48
C MET A 1 -5.83 -36.40 16.13
N CYS A 2 -6.47 -35.23 16.10
CA CYS A 2 -6.50 -34.38 14.91
C CYS A 2 -5.20 -33.57 14.95
N SER A 3 -4.29 -33.77 13.99
CA SER A 3 -3.05 -33.00 13.92
C SER A 3 -3.40 -31.53 13.72
N LYS A 4 -2.93 -30.66 14.62
CA LYS A 4 -2.94 -29.20 14.43
C LYS A 4 -2.45 -28.93 13.00
N LEU A 5 -3.32 -28.35 12.16
CA LEU A 5 -2.94 -27.99 10.81
C LEU A 5 -1.82 -26.95 10.89
N ASP A 6 -0.71 -27.21 10.19
CA ASP A 6 0.43 -26.31 10.13
C ASP A 6 0.01 -24.93 9.60
N LEU A 7 0.49 -23.85 10.22
CA LEU A 7 0.08 -22.47 9.91
C LEU A 7 0.32 -22.13 8.43
N ALA A 8 1.43 -22.63 7.88
CA ALA A 8 1.76 -22.51 6.46
C ALA A 8 0.66 -23.14 5.59
N THR A 9 0.20 -24.35 5.93
CA THR A 9 -0.85 -25.05 5.19
C THR A 9 -2.18 -24.30 5.23
N LEU A 10 -2.54 -23.69 6.37
CA LEU A 10 -3.73 -22.86 6.48
C LEU A 10 -3.65 -21.61 5.59
N ARG A 11 -2.50 -20.92 5.58
CA ARG A 11 -2.30 -19.75 4.74
C ARG A 11 -2.30 -20.10 3.26
N VAL A 12 -1.59 -21.15 2.84
CA VAL A 12 -1.56 -21.60 1.44
C VAL A 12 -2.97 -21.96 0.97
N ARG A 13 -3.78 -22.65 1.79
CA ARG A 13 -5.18 -22.92 1.46
C ARG A 13 -6.00 -21.65 1.24
N LYS A 14 -5.78 -20.61 2.05
CA LYS A 14 -6.44 -19.30 1.87
C LYS A 14 -6.02 -18.68 0.53
N ASP A 15 -4.73 -18.57 0.27
CA ASP A 15 -4.19 -17.98 -0.96
C ASP A 15 -4.66 -18.74 -2.22
N VAL A 16 -4.68 -20.08 -2.18
CA VAL A 16 -5.19 -20.94 -3.27
C VAL A 16 -6.69 -20.79 -3.46
N ASN A 17 -7.48 -20.67 -2.39
CA ASN A 17 -8.91 -20.40 -2.51
C ASN A 17 -9.20 -19.01 -3.08
N GLU A 18 -8.33 -18.03 -2.84
CA GLU A 18 -8.42 -16.72 -3.46
C GLU A 18 -8.05 -16.77 -4.95
N LEU A 19 -7.04 -17.57 -5.31
CA LEU A 19 -6.68 -17.85 -6.71
C LEU A 19 -7.85 -18.47 -7.49
N ALA A 20 -8.54 -19.46 -6.90
CA ALA A 20 -9.68 -20.14 -7.51
C ALA A 20 -10.89 -19.20 -7.73
N LYS A 21 -10.99 -18.10 -6.98
CA LYS A 21 -12.02 -17.06 -7.18
C LYS A 21 -11.73 -16.13 -8.36
N GLY A 22 -10.68 -16.41 -9.15
CA GLY A 22 -10.42 -15.79 -10.45
C GLY A 22 -10.00 -14.32 -10.37
N LYS A 23 -9.42 -13.89 -9.25
CA LYS A 23 -9.46 -12.47 -8.92
C LYS A 23 -8.53 -11.59 -9.75
N PHE A 24 -7.40 -12.04 -10.30
CA PHE A 24 -6.52 -11.16 -11.08
C PHE A 24 -5.72 -11.93 -12.14
N VAL A 25 -6.23 -11.97 -13.36
CA VAL A 25 -5.47 -12.45 -14.54
C VAL A 25 -5.39 -11.29 -15.53
N CYS A 26 -4.19 -10.92 -15.97
CA CYS A 26 -4.00 -9.94 -17.03
C CYS A 26 -4.77 -10.37 -18.29
N ALA A 27 -5.44 -9.43 -18.98
CA ALA A 27 -6.29 -9.75 -20.14
C ALA A 27 -5.57 -10.49 -21.30
N HIS A 28 -4.24 -10.40 -21.35
CA HIS A 28 -3.39 -11.00 -22.38
C HIS A 28 -2.53 -12.18 -21.87
N ALA A 29 -2.83 -12.71 -20.68
CA ALA A 29 -2.19 -13.90 -20.16
C ALA A 29 -3.25 -14.90 -19.70
N THR A 30 -3.02 -16.19 -19.92
CA THR A 30 -3.82 -17.27 -19.33
C THR A 30 -2.96 -17.98 -18.31
N THR A 31 -3.50 -18.28 -17.13
CA THR A 31 -2.75 -18.97 -16.07
C THR A 31 -3.43 -20.27 -15.68
N GLN A 32 -2.66 -21.35 -15.65
CA GLN A 32 -3.07 -22.66 -15.14
C GLN A 32 -2.24 -22.99 -13.91
N ILE A 33 -2.89 -23.53 -12.88
CA ILE A 33 -2.27 -23.87 -11.60
C ILE A 33 -2.50 -25.36 -11.32
N GLU A 34 -1.43 -26.09 -11.04
CA GLU A 34 -1.44 -27.52 -10.75
C GLU A 34 -0.75 -27.81 -9.40
N PHE A 35 -1.27 -28.82 -8.68
CA PHE A 35 -0.72 -29.28 -7.40
C PHE A 35 -0.18 -30.70 -7.58
N PRO A 36 1.11 -30.87 -7.94
CA PRO A 36 1.67 -32.17 -8.31
C PRO A 36 1.62 -33.21 -7.17
N ASP A 37 1.65 -32.76 -5.92
CA ASP A 37 1.64 -33.62 -4.73
C ASP A 37 0.22 -33.84 -4.15
N GLY A 38 -0.83 -33.39 -4.86
CA GLY A 38 -2.23 -33.54 -4.47
C GLY A 38 -2.74 -32.50 -3.47
N VAL A 39 -4.04 -32.51 -3.18
CA VAL A 39 -4.73 -31.50 -2.34
C VAL A 39 -4.29 -31.54 -0.87
N ASP A 40 -3.73 -32.67 -0.43
CA ASP A 40 -3.25 -32.87 0.94
C ASP A 40 -1.87 -32.27 1.19
N ASN A 41 -1.08 -31.99 0.13
CA ASN A 41 0.25 -31.39 0.22
C ASN A 41 0.40 -30.22 -0.76
N LEU A 42 -0.06 -29.05 -0.33
CA LEU A 42 -0.06 -27.82 -1.12
C LEU A 42 1.28 -27.07 -1.12
N LEU A 43 2.34 -27.64 -0.55
CA LEU A 43 3.64 -26.97 -0.44
C LEU A 43 4.41 -26.90 -1.76
N ARG A 44 3.94 -27.59 -2.79
CA ARG A 44 4.47 -27.46 -4.14
C ARG A 44 3.37 -27.08 -5.11
N ILE A 45 3.60 -26.02 -5.88
CA ILE A 45 2.67 -25.51 -6.88
C ILE A 45 3.38 -25.43 -8.22
N LEU A 46 2.70 -25.81 -9.29
CA LEU A 46 3.13 -25.60 -10.66
C LEU A 46 2.21 -24.57 -11.30
N ILE A 47 2.79 -23.59 -11.98
CA ILE A 47 2.03 -22.54 -12.65
C ILE A 47 2.50 -22.44 -14.09
N SER A 48 1.55 -22.53 -15.01
CA SER A 48 1.77 -22.28 -16.44
C SER A 48 1.13 -20.94 -16.81
N ILE A 49 1.92 -20.02 -17.36
CA ILE A 49 1.47 -18.74 -17.89
C ILE A 49 1.64 -18.77 -19.41
N SER A 50 0.53 -18.67 -20.13
CA SER A 50 0.50 -18.54 -21.60
C SER A 50 0.22 -17.09 -21.97
N VAL A 51 1.12 -16.46 -22.72
CA VAL A 51 0.96 -15.08 -23.18
C VAL A 51 0.26 -15.08 -24.53
N GLY A 52 -0.77 -14.25 -24.67
CA GLY A 52 -1.52 -14.10 -25.91
C GLY A 52 -0.72 -13.39 -27.02
N ASP A 53 -1.36 -13.18 -28.16
CA ASP A 53 -0.77 -12.50 -29.31
C ASP A 53 -0.78 -10.98 -29.10
N ILE A 54 0.30 -10.46 -28.50
CA ILE A 54 0.50 -9.04 -28.17
C ILE A 54 1.88 -8.58 -28.61
N ASP A 55 2.11 -7.26 -28.69
CA ASP A 55 3.42 -6.69 -29.05
C ASP A 55 4.44 -6.75 -27.89
N SER A 56 4.64 -7.96 -27.35
CA SER A 56 5.58 -8.28 -26.28
C SER A 56 6.69 -9.19 -26.82
N PRO A 57 7.92 -9.12 -26.29
CA PRO A 57 8.98 -10.07 -26.64
C PRO A 57 8.67 -11.52 -26.24
N TYR A 58 7.64 -11.71 -25.41
CA TYR A 58 7.16 -12.99 -24.89
C TYR A 58 5.83 -13.44 -25.53
N ALA A 59 5.37 -12.76 -26.59
CA ALA A 59 4.12 -13.07 -27.30
C ALA A 59 4.05 -14.55 -27.72
N ASN A 60 2.88 -15.16 -27.55
CA ASN A 60 2.63 -16.57 -27.85
C ASN A 60 3.56 -17.55 -27.10
N GLY A 61 4.19 -17.09 -26.01
CA GLY A 61 5.07 -17.91 -25.17
C GLY A 61 4.32 -18.62 -24.06
N ASP A 62 4.71 -19.87 -23.80
CA ASP A 62 4.25 -20.67 -22.67
C ASP A 62 5.37 -20.79 -21.62
N PHE A 63 5.11 -20.32 -20.41
CA PHE A 63 6.09 -20.23 -19.33
C PHE A 63 5.64 -21.08 -18.14
N GLN A 64 6.47 -22.03 -17.71
CA GLN A 64 6.18 -22.87 -16.55
C GLN A 64 7.10 -22.54 -15.37
N PHE A 65 6.48 -22.39 -14.20
CA PHE A 65 7.11 -22.04 -12.94
C PHE A 65 6.78 -23.09 -11.87
N GLN A 66 7.77 -23.47 -11.08
CA GLN A 66 7.59 -24.30 -9.90
C GLN A 66 7.85 -23.49 -8.64
N PHE A 67 6.94 -23.62 -7.68
CA PHE A 67 6.96 -22.97 -6.39
C PHE A 67 7.19 -24.04 -5.34
N ASP A 68 8.26 -23.88 -4.56
CA ASP A 68 8.46 -24.67 -3.36
C ASP A 68 8.21 -23.76 -2.15
N ILE A 69 7.12 -24.03 -1.44
CA ILE A 69 6.64 -23.25 -0.30
C ILE A 69 7.31 -23.77 0.97
N PRO A 70 8.07 -22.93 1.71
CA PRO A 70 8.69 -23.36 2.96
C PRO A 70 7.62 -23.60 4.04
N ARG A 71 7.92 -24.48 4.99
CA ARG A 71 7.05 -24.70 6.18
C ARG A 71 6.92 -23.46 7.06
N THR A 72 7.84 -22.50 6.92
CA THR A 72 7.81 -21.21 7.60
C THR A 72 6.98 -20.16 6.85
N TYR A 73 6.33 -20.51 5.74
CA TYR A 73 5.42 -19.61 5.03
C TYR A 73 4.25 -19.20 5.94
N PRO A 74 3.80 -17.93 5.92
CA PRO A 74 4.24 -16.82 5.06
C PRO A 74 5.39 -15.97 5.64
N PHE A 75 6.04 -16.37 6.74
CA PHE A 75 7.14 -15.60 7.34
C PHE A 75 8.39 -15.54 6.49
N HIS A 76 8.61 -16.59 5.68
CA HIS A 76 9.64 -16.60 4.66
C HIS A 76 8.98 -16.78 3.30
N GLY A 77 9.55 -16.09 2.30
CA GLY A 77 9.11 -16.18 0.92
C GLY A 77 9.32 -17.57 0.33
N MET A 78 8.71 -17.79 -0.82
CA MET A 78 8.86 -19.04 -1.55
C MET A 78 10.17 -19.04 -2.35
N ALA A 79 10.74 -20.23 -2.60
CA ALA A 79 11.84 -20.37 -3.54
C ALA A 79 11.29 -20.67 -4.95
N PHE A 80 11.89 -20.05 -5.96
CA PHE A 80 11.40 -20.08 -7.34
C PHE A 80 12.35 -20.84 -8.23
N LEU A 81 11.83 -21.89 -8.84
CA LEU A 81 12.54 -22.63 -9.87
C LEU A 81 11.70 -22.64 -11.13
N ARG A 82 12.21 -22.00 -12.17
CA ARG A 82 11.63 -22.12 -13.49
C ARG A 82 11.98 -23.48 -14.09
N ARG A 83 11.02 -24.12 -14.76
CA ARG A 83 11.25 -25.35 -15.52
C ARG A 83 11.77 -25.06 -16.94
N PRO A 84 12.40 -26.03 -17.63
CA PRO A 84 13.46 -25.83 -18.62
C PRO A 84 12.98 -25.33 -19.99
N VAL A 85 12.38 -24.14 -20.03
CA VAL A 85 12.26 -23.35 -21.25
C VAL A 85 13.32 -22.25 -21.14
N PRO A 86 14.33 -22.19 -22.02
CA PRO A 86 15.29 -21.10 -22.00
C PRO A 86 14.61 -19.81 -22.48
N VAL A 87 14.43 -18.85 -21.57
CA VAL A 87 14.01 -17.48 -21.91
C VAL A 87 14.83 -16.51 -21.12
N TRP A 88 15.31 -15.49 -21.82
CA TRP A 88 16.03 -14.39 -21.25
C TRP A 88 15.08 -13.38 -20.59
N HIS A 89 15.36 -13.02 -19.34
CA HIS A 89 14.67 -11.97 -18.60
C HIS A 89 15.59 -11.45 -17.47
N PRO A 90 15.69 -10.13 -17.20
CA PRO A 90 16.58 -9.57 -16.17
C PRO A 90 16.42 -10.18 -14.77
N ASN A 91 15.19 -10.55 -14.39
CA ASN A 91 14.87 -11.20 -13.12
C ASN A 91 14.82 -12.74 -13.20
N ILE A 92 15.35 -13.37 -14.25
CA ILE A 92 15.44 -14.84 -14.34
C ILE A 92 16.88 -15.20 -14.65
N ASP A 93 17.52 -15.90 -13.72
CA ASP A 93 18.87 -16.40 -13.93
C ASP A 93 18.90 -17.41 -15.07
N ILE A 94 19.81 -17.22 -16.02
CA ILE A 94 19.84 -17.98 -17.27
C ILE A 94 20.32 -19.43 -17.06
N HIS A 95 21.13 -19.67 -16.03
CA HIS A 95 21.74 -20.97 -15.76
C HIS A 95 20.92 -21.83 -14.81
N SER A 96 20.41 -21.23 -13.73
CA SER A 96 19.61 -21.91 -12.70
C SER A 96 18.11 -21.84 -12.93
N GLY A 97 17.63 -20.91 -13.77
CA GLY A 97 16.21 -20.63 -13.92
C GLY A 97 15.58 -20.01 -12.66
N GLN A 98 16.37 -19.56 -11.69
CA GLN A 98 15.83 -18.89 -10.51
C GLN A 98 15.21 -17.55 -10.88
N VAL A 99 14.01 -17.30 -10.37
CA VAL A 99 13.35 -16.00 -10.52
C VAL A 99 13.79 -15.09 -9.37
N MET A 100 14.60 -14.08 -9.69
CA MET A 100 15.13 -13.07 -8.76
C MET A 100 14.19 -11.85 -8.69
N PHE A 101 12.96 -12.08 -8.23
CA PHE A 101 12.01 -11.00 -7.98
C PHE A 101 12.22 -10.52 -6.54
N SER A 102 12.34 -9.21 -6.32
CA SER A 102 12.68 -8.65 -5.00
C SER A 102 11.69 -9.09 -3.91
N ILE A 103 10.39 -9.13 -4.26
CA ILE A 103 9.33 -9.55 -3.36
C ILE A 103 9.36 -11.04 -3.01
N LEU A 104 10.21 -11.86 -3.65
CA LEU A 104 10.36 -13.29 -3.34
C LEU A 104 11.53 -13.55 -2.39
N GLY A 105 12.42 -12.57 -2.26
CA GLY A 105 13.58 -12.61 -1.38
C GLY A 105 13.53 -11.49 -0.34
N LYS A 106 14.33 -10.44 -0.54
CA LYS A 106 14.59 -9.39 0.47
C LYS A 106 13.37 -8.53 0.80
N ASP A 107 12.50 -8.28 -0.18
CA ASP A 107 11.28 -7.47 -0.01
C ASP A 107 10.04 -8.36 0.24
N TRP A 108 10.21 -9.68 0.44
CA TRP A 108 9.10 -10.56 0.82
C TRP A 108 8.53 -10.13 2.16
N ARG A 109 7.21 -9.93 2.19
CA ARG A 109 6.47 -9.63 3.41
C ARG A 109 5.30 -10.62 3.52
N PRO A 110 4.94 -11.11 4.71
CA PRO A 110 3.81 -12.04 4.90
C PRO A 110 2.44 -11.51 4.43
N VAL A 111 2.34 -10.19 4.19
CA VAL A 111 1.16 -9.54 3.59
C VAL A 111 1.01 -9.89 2.11
N LEU A 112 2.12 -10.12 1.41
CA LEU A 112 2.14 -10.51 0.02
C LEU A 112 1.57 -11.93 -0.12
N SER A 113 0.76 -12.12 -1.16
CA SER A 113 0.09 -13.39 -1.42
C SER A 113 0.66 -14.07 -2.66
N ILE A 114 0.30 -15.34 -2.86
CA ILE A 114 0.59 -16.04 -4.12
C ILE A 114 -0.03 -15.26 -5.31
N ASN A 115 -1.18 -14.59 -5.12
CA ASN A 115 -1.79 -13.74 -6.15
C ASN A 115 -0.89 -12.57 -6.56
N THR A 116 -0.26 -11.88 -5.60
CA THR A 116 0.60 -10.71 -5.86
C THR A 116 1.80 -11.10 -6.71
N ILE A 117 2.38 -12.26 -6.42
CA ILE A 117 3.51 -12.81 -7.19
C ILE A 117 3.09 -13.17 -8.61
N LEU A 118 1.95 -13.85 -8.74
CA LEU A 118 1.40 -14.24 -10.03
C LEU A 118 1.10 -13.03 -10.92
N LEU A 119 0.54 -11.97 -10.35
CA LEU A 119 0.30 -10.72 -11.06
C LEU A 119 1.62 -10.11 -11.52
N GLY A 120 2.64 -10.05 -10.65
CA GLY A 120 3.98 -9.59 -11.01
C GLY A 120 4.57 -10.36 -12.20
N LEU A 121 4.47 -11.69 -12.19
CA LEU A 121 4.94 -12.55 -13.28
C LEU A 121 4.14 -12.33 -14.58
N GLN A 122 2.81 -12.22 -14.51
CA GLN A 122 1.98 -11.98 -15.68
C GLN A 122 2.30 -10.62 -16.33
N VAL A 123 2.44 -9.57 -15.52
CA VAL A 123 2.80 -8.23 -16.00
C VAL A 123 4.17 -8.28 -16.66
N GLN A 124 5.17 -8.88 -16.00
CA GLN A 124 6.53 -9.05 -16.53
C GLN A 124 6.55 -9.66 -17.93
N HIS A 125 5.74 -10.70 -18.17
CA HIS A 125 5.68 -11.39 -19.46
C HIS A 125 4.73 -10.74 -20.49
N THR A 126 3.98 -9.70 -20.11
CA THR A 126 3.07 -8.98 -21.02
C THR A 126 3.52 -7.56 -21.35
N LEU A 127 4.66 -7.10 -20.81
CA LEU A 127 5.26 -5.79 -21.13
C LEU A 127 5.54 -5.67 -22.64
N GLN A 128 5.05 -4.59 -23.25
CA GLN A 128 5.33 -4.25 -24.64
C GLN A 128 6.61 -3.40 -24.72
N GLY A 129 7.44 -3.61 -25.76
CA GLY A 129 8.55 -2.70 -26.05
C GLY A 129 8.03 -1.33 -26.49
N GLY A 130 8.72 -0.24 -26.16
CA GLY A 130 8.25 1.12 -26.47
C GLY A 130 9.02 2.24 -25.78
N LEU A 131 8.60 3.48 -26.03
CA LEU A 131 9.17 4.66 -25.39
C LEU A 131 8.42 4.88 -24.07
N TYR A 132 9.08 4.63 -22.95
CA TYR A 132 8.52 4.83 -21.61
C TYR A 132 9.43 5.79 -20.85
N PHE A 133 8.87 6.86 -20.28
CA PHE A 133 9.62 7.88 -19.53
C PHE A 133 10.75 8.55 -20.32
N GLY A 134 10.57 8.73 -21.63
CA GLY A 134 11.61 9.29 -22.50
C GLY A 134 12.81 8.36 -22.72
N VAL A 135 12.80 7.16 -22.15
CA VAL A 135 13.77 6.10 -22.37
C VAL A 135 13.23 5.17 -23.44
N GLU A 136 13.98 5.02 -24.51
CA GLU A 136 13.68 4.06 -25.56
C GLU A 136 14.02 2.67 -25.02
N PHE A 137 13.01 1.90 -24.62
CA PHE A 137 13.23 0.50 -24.28
C PHE A 137 13.56 -0.24 -25.57
N LEU A 138 14.83 -0.62 -25.71
CA LEU A 138 15.32 -1.36 -26.86
C LEU A 138 14.44 -2.58 -27.10
N GLN A 139 13.85 -2.65 -28.29
CA GLN A 139 13.13 -3.83 -28.74
C GLN A 139 14.01 -5.07 -28.54
N HIS A 140 13.41 -6.08 -27.91
CA HIS A 140 14.05 -7.37 -27.72
C HIS A 140 14.62 -7.84 -29.06
N PRO A 141 15.81 -8.46 -29.10
CA PRO A 141 16.44 -8.84 -30.37
C PRO A 141 15.56 -9.72 -31.28
N ARG A 142 14.61 -10.48 -30.71
CA ARG A 142 13.58 -11.22 -31.45
C ARG A 142 12.51 -10.33 -32.12
N GLN A 143 12.15 -9.18 -31.56
CA GLN A 143 11.19 -8.24 -32.17
C GLN A 143 11.80 -7.51 -33.37
N ARG A 144 13.11 -7.22 -33.33
CA ARG A 144 13.84 -6.62 -34.48
C ARG A 144 13.83 -7.50 -35.74
N LEU A 145 13.61 -8.81 -35.59
CA LEU A 145 13.48 -9.75 -36.72
C LEU A 145 12.09 -9.72 -37.37
N HIS A 146 11.02 -9.41 -36.63
CA HIS A 146 9.67 -9.32 -37.20
C HIS A 146 9.42 -8.04 -38.02
N LEU A 147 10.20 -6.98 -37.78
CA LEU A 147 10.19 -5.75 -38.59
C LEU A 147 11.08 -5.84 -39.84
N ALA A 148 12.05 -6.77 -39.88
CA ALA A 148 12.96 -6.91 -41.01
C ALA A 148 12.48 -8.01 -41.97
N ASN A 149 11.56 -7.67 -42.88
CA ASN A 149 11.30 -8.45 -44.09
C ASN A 149 12.60 -8.55 -44.92
N ALA A 150 13.40 -9.60 -44.71
CA ALA A 150 14.52 -9.93 -45.58
C ALA A 150 14.56 -11.44 -45.84
N PRO A 151 14.76 -11.88 -47.10
CA PRO A 151 14.63 -13.27 -47.48
C PRO A 151 15.75 -14.11 -46.88
N ALA A 152 15.38 -15.33 -46.47
CA ALA A 152 16.24 -16.33 -45.87
C ALA A 152 17.53 -16.53 -46.68
N ASN A 153 18.67 -16.11 -46.11
CA ASN A 153 19.97 -16.58 -46.56
C ASN A 153 20.83 -17.00 -45.38
N ARG A 154 21.52 -18.12 -45.61
CA ARG A 154 22.17 -19.01 -44.65
C ARG A 154 23.20 -18.31 -43.75
N SER A 155 22.85 -18.02 -42.51
CA SER A 155 23.80 -17.95 -41.39
C SER A 155 23.12 -18.00 -40.00
N HIS A 156 22.04 -18.77 -39.84
CA HIS A 156 21.26 -18.82 -38.59
C HIS A 156 22.15 -19.10 -37.36
N GLY A 157 23.01 -20.12 -37.40
CA GLY A 157 23.81 -20.50 -36.23
C GLY A 157 24.95 -19.55 -35.83
N LYS A 158 25.35 -18.60 -36.68
CA LYS A 158 26.37 -17.59 -36.29
C LYS A 158 25.71 -16.38 -35.62
N ARG A 159 24.56 -15.95 -36.14
CA ARG A 159 23.74 -14.88 -35.57
C ARG A 159 23.15 -15.27 -34.22
N GLU A 160 22.77 -16.54 -34.05
CA GLU A 160 22.22 -17.08 -32.81
C GLU A 160 23.28 -17.14 -31.69
N ARG A 161 24.53 -17.49 -32.01
CA ARG A 161 25.65 -17.47 -31.06
C ARG A 161 26.14 -16.07 -30.71
N GLU A 162 26.11 -15.14 -31.67
CA GLU A 162 26.37 -13.72 -31.41
C GLU A 162 25.26 -13.12 -30.51
N LEU A 163 24.01 -13.55 -30.69
CA LEU A 163 22.88 -13.22 -29.82
C LEU A 163 23.01 -13.82 -28.42
N GLU A 164 23.40 -15.10 -28.29
CA GLU A 164 23.69 -15.74 -27.00
C GLU A 164 24.82 -15.01 -26.26
N HIS A 165 25.88 -14.62 -26.99
CA HIS A 165 27.00 -13.86 -26.44
C HIS A 165 26.57 -12.45 -25.96
N ASP A 166 25.80 -11.70 -26.75
CA ASP A 166 25.32 -10.37 -26.34
C ASP A 166 24.34 -10.44 -25.15
N ILE A 167 23.57 -11.54 -25.05
CA ILE A 167 22.70 -11.87 -23.92
C ILE A 167 23.51 -12.19 -22.66
N GLU A 168 24.62 -12.94 -22.79
CA GLU A 168 25.54 -13.29 -21.69
C GLU A 168 26.30 -12.07 -21.14
N HIS A 169 26.59 -11.05 -21.95
CA HIS A 169 27.23 -9.81 -21.48
C HIS A 169 26.27 -8.80 -20.85
N MET A 170 24.95 -8.98 -21.03
CA MET A 170 23.92 -8.20 -20.33
C MET A 170 23.45 -8.86 -19.02
N THR A 171 23.81 -10.13 -18.77
CA THR A 171 23.60 -10.77 -17.47
C THR A 171 24.56 -10.23 -16.42
N ILE A 172 24.06 -9.83 -15.26
CA ILE A 172 24.89 -9.61 -14.07
C ILE A 172 25.44 -10.98 -13.66
N SER A 173 26.68 -11.31 -14.03
CA SER A 173 27.40 -12.42 -13.42
C SER A 173 28.85 -12.07 -13.12
N LYS A 174 29.12 -11.92 -11.81
CA LYS A 174 30.08 -12.73 -11.08
C LYS A 174 29.78 -12.61 -9.59
N SER A 175 29.23 -13.68 -9.03
CA SER A 175 29.48 -14.06 -7.64
C SER A 175 30.99 -14.00 -7.40
N MET A 176 31.44 -13.16 -6.47
CA MET A 176 32.77 -13.33 -5.91
C MET A 176 32.76 -14.64 -5.14
N ASP A 177 33.64 -15.56 -5.54
CA ASP A 177 33.94 -16.79 -4.82
C ASP A 177 34.45 -16.42 -3.41
N CYS A 178 33.65 -16.67 -2.37
CA CYS A 178 34.13 -16.65 -1.00
C CYS A 178 34.70 -18.05 -0.68
N GLU A 179 35.99 -18.22 -0.92
CA GLU A 179 36.75 -19.26 -0.21
C GLU A 179 36.74 -18.91 1.29
N MET A 180 36.32 -19.89 2.10
CA MET A 180 36.34 -19.80 3.56
C MET A 180 37.79 -19.75 4.04
N THR A 181 38.26 -18.59 4.48
CA THR A 181 39.45 -18.46 5.33
C THR A 181 39.05 -17.77 6.63
N ASP A 182 39.17 -18.51 7.72
CA ASP A 182 38.94 -18.06 9.09
C ASP A 182 40.01 -17.03 9.50
N GLU A 183 39.73 -15.73 9.44
CA GLU A 183 40.44 -14.71 10.24
C GLU A 183 39.51 -13.57 10.64
N ASP A 184 39.37 -13.37 11.96
CA ASP A 184 38.70 -12.25 12.62
C ASP A 184 39.41 -10.91 12.34
N SER A 185 38.71 -9.92 11.79
CA SER A 185 38.88 -8.48 12.14
C SER A 185 37.98 -7.53 11.32
N ASP A 186 37.22 -6.72 12.06
CA ASP A 186 36.69 -5.38 11.82
C ASP A 186 36.39 -4.79 10.41
N HIS A 187 35.14 -4.33 10.31
CA HIS A 187 34.67 -3.09 9.64
C HIS A 187 34.98 -2.90 8.14
N HIS A 188 34.04 -3.38 7.31
CA HIS A 188 33.75 -2.77 6.00
C HIS A 188 32.31 -2.26 5.93
N PRO A 189 32.07 -1.03 5.42
CA PRO A 189 30.72 -0.51 5.26
C PRO A 189 30.07 -1.20 4.06
N VAL A 190 29.01 -1.96 4.31
CA VAL A 190 28.08 -2.38 3.26
C VAL A 190 27.39 -1.12 2.73
N PRO A 191 27.28 -0.89 1.41
CA PRO A 191 26.55 0.25 0.88
C PRO A 191 25.08 0.14 1.30
N VAL A 192 24.67 0.98 2.24
CA VAL A 192 23.28 1.17 2.62
C VAL A 192 22.61 1.91 1.46
N PHE A 193 21.76 1.20 0.71
CA PHE A 193 20.87 1.82 -0.26
C PHE A 193 19.92 2.75 0.50
N LYS A 194 20.19 4.06 0.45
CA LYS A 194 19.26 5.09 0.91
C LYS A 194 18.13 5.19 -0.12
N ARG A 195 17.16 4.28 -0.02
CA ARG A 195 15.79 4.57 -0.50
C ARG A 195 15.35 5.86 0.20
N HIS A 196 14.68 6.76 -0.55
CA HIS A 196 14.17 8.07 -0.14
C HIS A 196 14.06 8.28 1.37
N ARG A 197 14.63 9.41 1.85
CA ARG A 197 14.59 9.91 3.23
C ARG A 197 13.54 9.15 4.04
N THR A 198 14.02 8.19 4.84
CA THR A 198 13.34 7.86 6.09
C THR A 198 12.88 9.17 6.71
N PHE A 199 11.65 9.21 7.23
CA PHE A 199 11.25 10.27 8.16
C PHE A 199 12.48 10.61 8.99
N ASP A 200 12.97 11.85 8.92
CA ASP A 200 14.06 12.26 9.78
C ASP A 200 13.52 12.08 11.21
N ASP A 201 13.84 10.93 11.82
CA ASP A 201 13.66 10.67 13.26
C ASP A 201 14.56 11.62 14.07
N THR A 202 15.40 12.41 13.39
CA THR A 202 16.12 13.56 13.92
C THR A 202 15.36 14.85 13.65
N ASP A 203 14.28 15.07 14.38
CA ASP A 203 13.97 16.42 14.81
C ASP A 203 13.31 16.34 16.18
N GLY A 204 14.09 16.70 17.22
CA GLY A 204 13.52 17.09 18.50
C GLY A 204 12.71 18.36 18.26
N GLY A 205 11.48 18.18 17.79
CA GLY A 205 10.60 19.27 17.43
C GLY A 205 10.35 20.15 18.64
N SER A 206 10.85 21.38 18.62
CA SER A 206 10.42 22.37 19.61
C SER A 206 8.90 22.51 19.55
N LEU A 207 8.24 22.66 20.70
CA LEU A 207 6.79 22.86 20.82
C LEU A 207 6.27 24.06 19.98
N SER A 208 7.17 24.89 19.45
CA SER A 208 6.92 26.07 18.62
C SER A 208 6.72 25.79 17.12
N GLY A 209 6.11 24.65 16.75
CA GLY A 209 5.48 24.48 15.43
C GLY A 209 4.19 25.30 15.32
N GLU A 210 4.26 26.62 15.57
CA GLU A 210 3.18 27.47 16.09
C GLU A 210 1.92 27.61 15.23
N ASN A 211 1.85 27.07 14.01
CA ASN A 211 0.68 27.29 13.14
C ASN A 211 0.22 26.08 12.31
N LYS A 212 0.67 24.85 12.62
CA LYS A 212 0.25 23.65 11.86
C LYS A 212 -0.80 22.86 12.62
N PRO A 213 -1.86 22.37 11.95
CA PRO A 213 -2.92 21.62 12.60
C PRO A 213 -2.35 20.37 13.27
N ARG A 214 -2.90 20.02 14.43
CA ARG A 214 -2.47 18.84 15.20
C ARG A 214 -3.57 17.77 15.23
N ILE A 215 -3.17 16.52 15.02
CA ILE A 215 -3.98 15.34 15.25
C ILE A 215 -3.50 14.71 16.56
N LEU A 216 -4.39 14.64 17.56
CA LEU A 216 -4.09 13.98 18.83
C LEU A 216 -4.60 12.53 18.77
N LEU A 217 -3.72 11.57 19.01
CA LEU A 217 -4.08 10.16 19.17
C LEU A 217 -4.22 9.84 20.64
N MET A 218 -5.46 9.57 21.06
CA MET A 218 -5.82 9.25 22.44
C MET A 218 -6.57 7.93 22.51
N GLY A 219 -6.63 7.33 23.70
CA GLY A 219 -7.35 6.08 23.93
C GLY A 219 -6.92 5.45 25.24
N LEU A 220 -7.54 4.32 25.60
CA LEU A 220 -7.29 3.65 26.87
C LEU A 220 -5.89 3.01 26.99
N ARG A 221 -5.58 2.66 28.25
CA ARG A 221 -4.34 2.05 28.73
C ARG A 221 -3.97 0.73 28.04
N ARG A 222 -4.95 -0.11 27.71
CA ARG A 222 -4.70 -1.46 27.17
C ARG A 222 -4.57 -1.43 25.67
N ARG A 223 -3.32 -1.45 25.16
CA ARG A 223 -2.92 -1.78 23.76
C ARG A 223 -3.96 -1.49 22.67
N SER A 224 -4.63 -0.33 22.71
CA SER A 224 -5.76 -0.04 21.81
C SER A 224 -5.34 0.10 20.35
N GLY A 225 -4.03 0.15 20.09
CA GLY A 225 -3.46 0.17 18.75
C GLY A 225 -3.07 1.56 18.25
N LYS A 226 -3.19 2.62 19.06
CA LYS A 226 -2.83 4.02 18.69
C LYS A 226 -1.44 4.17 18.02
N SER A 227 -0.38 3.70 18.67
CA SER A 227 0.99 3.78 18.14
C SER A 227 1.20 2.87 16.94
N SER A 228 0.56 1.69 16.94
CA SER A 228 0.55 0.77 15.79
C SER A 228 -0.07 1.42 14.56
N ILE A 229 -1.22 2.06 14.73
CA ILE A 229 -1.95 2.81 13.71
C ILE A 229 -1.06 3.93 13.13
N GLN A 230 -0.46 4.73 14.00
CA GLN A 230 0.47 5.82 13.64
C GLN A 230 1.63 5.30 12.78
N ARG A 231 2.28 4.21 13.21
CA ARG A 231 3.44 3.61 12.52
C ARG A 231 3.06 2.94 11.19
N VAL A 232 1.91 2.27 11.14
CA VAL A 232 1.43 1.60 9.92
C VAL A 232 1.10 2.62 8.83
N VAL A 233 0.34 3.66 9.17
CA VAL A 233 -0.11 4.66 8.18
C VAL A 233 1.04 5.52 7.71
N PHE A 234 1.81 6.07 8.65
CA PHE A 234 2.79 7.10 8.29
C PHE A 234 4.19 6.55 8.07
N HIS A 235 4.60 5.46 8.72
CA HIS A 235 5.98 4.94 8.63
C HIS A 235 6.09 3.68 7.75
N LYS A 236 5.00 3.27 7.10
CA LYS A 236 4.92 2.03 6.31
C LYS A 236 5.34 0.77 7.11
N MET A 237 5.19 0.80 8.43
CA MET A 237 5.45 -0.35 9.29
C MET A 237 4.45 -1.46 8.97
N SER A 238 4.89 -2.72 8.91
CA SER A 238 3.94 -3.81 8.68
C SER A 238 3.09 -4.04 9.94
N PRO A 239 1.79 -4.41 9.81
CA PRO A 239 0.95 -4.70 10.98
C PRO A 239 1.55 -5.77 11.91
N HIS A 240 2.35 -6.70 11.39
CA HIS A 240 3.02 -7.73 12.19
C HIS A 240 4.21 -7.19 13.00
N GLU A 241 4.97 -6.23 12.46
CA GLU A 241 6.00 -5.52 13.23
C GLU A 241 5.40 -4.78 14.42
N THR A 242 4.13 -4.34 14.31
CA THR A 242 3.48 -3.64 15.41
C THR A 242 3.27 -4.50 16.67
N LEU A 243 3.31 -5.82 16.55
CA LEU A 243 3.25 -6.75 17.70
C LEU A 243 4.45 -6.60 18.63
N PHE A 244 5.56 -6.09 18.12
CA PHE A 244 6.82 -5.89 18.85
C PHE A 244 7.00 -4.45 19.32
N LEU A 245 6.02 -3.57 19.10
CA LEU A 245 6.07 -2.22 19.64
C LEU A 245 5.97 -2.26 21.16
N GLU A 246 6.89 -1.57 21.82
CA GLU A 246 6.83 -1.31 23.24
C GLU A 246 5.69 -0.33 23.56
N GLY A 247 5.23 -0.33 24.81
CA GLY A 247 4.23 0.64 25.26
C GLY A 247 4.78 2.05 25.23
N THR A 248 4.01 2.98 24.67
CA THR A 248 4.31 4.42 24.69
C THR A 248 4.19 4.94 26.13
N ASN A 249 5.34 5.30 26.73
CA ASN A 249 5.45 5.77 28.11
C ASN A 249 5.58 7.30 28.21
N SER A 250 5.81 7.98 27.09
CA SER A 250 5.94 9.44 27.00
C SER A 250 5.27 9.94 25.74
N LEU A 251 4.90 11.22 25.71
CA LEU A 251 4.33 11.85 24.51
C LEU A 251 5.30 11.70 23.32
N ASP A 252 4.83 11.09 22.23
CA ASP A 252 5.56 10.98 20.97
C ASP A 252 4.96 11.95 19.95
N ILE A 253 5.74 12.95 19.54
CA ILE A 253 5.30 13.98 18.58
C ILE A 253 6.01 13.74 17.26
N LYS A 254 5.23 13.60 16.20
CA LYS A 254 5.74 13.43 14.84
C LYS A 254 5.23 14.49 13.91
N TYR A 255 6.12 14.95 13.05
CA TYR A 255 5.80 15.95 12.07
C TYR A 255 5.60 15.29 10.69
N ILE A 256 4.40 15.41 10.15
CA ILE A 256 4.05 14.88 8.83
C ILE A 256 3.97 16.06 7.87
N ALA A 257 4.90 16.11 6.91
CA ALA A 257 4.94 17.14 5.87
C ALA A 257 5.47 16.59 4.57
N ASN A 258 4.87 15.48 4.14
CA ASN A 258 5.24 14.84 2.88
C ASN A 258 4.94 15.76 1.70
N ASN A 259 3.92 16.63 1.80
CA ASN A 259 3.53 17.54 0.74
C ASN A 259 3.02 18.88 1.29
N SER A 260 2.81 19.87 0.42
CA SER A 260 2.36 21.21 0.83
C SER A 260 0.89 21.27 1.27
N PHE A 261 0.05 20.28 0.92
CA PHE A 261 -1.37 20.21 1.32
C PHE A 261 -1.55 19.71 2.74
N VAL A 262 -0.67 18.78 3.12
CA VAL A 262 -0.84 17.95 4.28
C VAL A 262 0.40 18.13 5.15
N GLN A 263 0.33 19.19 5.96
CA GLN A 263 1.33 19.49 6.96
C GLN A 263 0.67 19.53 8.33
N PHE A 264 0.89 18.50 9.13
CA PHE A 264 0.30 18.39 10.45
C PHE A 264 1.24 17.70 11.42
N GLN A 265 0.98 17.87 12.71
CA GLN A 265 1.66 17.13 13.77
C GLN A 265 0.75 16.01 14.25
N ILE A 266 1.30 14.82 14.48
CA ILE A 266 0.64 13.73 15.19
C ILE A 266 1.22 13.67 16.58
N TRP A 267 0.37 13.75 17.59
CA TRP A 267 0.76 13.59 18.99
C TRP A 267 0.18 12.26 19.48
N ASP A 268 1.05 11.28 19.72
CA ASP A 268 0.68 9.98 20.28
C ASP A 268 0.87 10.01 21.80
N PHE A 269 -0.25 9.98 22.53
CA PHE A 269 -0.24 10.07 23.99
C PHE A 269 0.02 8.71 24.65
N PRO A 270 0.67 8.68 25.83
CA PRO A 270 0.75 7.48 26.67
C PRO A 270 -0.64 6.91 26.97
N GLY A 271 -0.75 5.58 27.07
CA GLY A 271 -2.06 4.94 27.30
C GLY A 271 -2.68 5.24 28.65
N ASP A 272 -1.87 5.54 29.66
CA ASP A 272 -2.30 5.87 31.01
C ASP A 272 -2.46 7.37 31.27
N PHE A 273 -2.14 8.22 30.29
CA PHE A 273 -2.18 9.68 30.42
C PHE A 273 -3.53 10.19 30.95
N ASP A 274 -3.55 10.75 32.16
CA ASP A 274 -4.66 11.55 32.68
C ASP A 274 -4.29 13.04 32.60
N PHE A 275 -5.24 13.91 32.30
CA PHE A 275 -5.02 15.36 32.27
C PHE A 275 -4.64 15.95 33.64
N LYS A 276 -4.76 15.17 34.71
CA LYS A 276 -4.27 15.52 36.05
C LYS A 276 -2.76 15.30 36.22
N ASP A 277 -2.14 14.49 35.38
CA ASP A 277 -0.73 14.16 35.48
C ASP A 277 0.13 15.21 34.76
N ASP A 278 1.30 15.50 35.31
CA ASP A 278 2.27 16.40 34.69
C ASP A 278 2.87 15.75 33.43
N LEU A 279 2.49 16.26 32.25
CA LEU A 279 3.06 15.83 30.98
C LEU A 279 4.30 16.63 30.65
N VAL A 280 5.44 15.97 30.45
CA VAL A 280 6.71 16.64 30.09
C VAL A 280 7.15 16.20 28.71
N TYR A 281 7.47 17.18 27.86
CA TYR A 281 8.08 16.95 26.55
C TYR A 281 9.23 17.93 26.34
N GLY A 282 10.40 17.43 25.93
CA GLY A 282 11.59 18.28 25.73
C GLY A 282 12.04 19.07 26.97
N GLY A 283 11.71 18.60 28.18
CA GLY A 283 12.01 19.28 29.44
C GLY A 283 11.04 20.40 29.82
N GLN A 284 9.97 20.62 29.05
CA GLN A 284 8.92 21.60 29.32
C GLN A 284 7.62 20.89 29.72
N LEU A 285 6.90 21.46 30.70
CA LEU A 285 5.55 21.02 31.06
C LEU A 285 4.57 21.39 29.94
N VAL A 286 3.80 20.41 29.49
CA VAL A 286 2.81 20.52 28.42
C VAL A 286 1.44 20.66 29.06
N ASN A 287 0.88 21.88 29.01
CA ASN A 287 -0.41 22.19 29.60
C ASN A 287 -1.57 21.92 28.62
N GLU A 288 -2.81 21.82 29.13
CA GLU A 288 -4.03 21.64 28.32
C GLU A 288 -4.18 22.69 27.20
N GLU A 289 -3.81 23.95 27.46
CA GLU A 289 -3.82 25.02 26.45
C GLU A 289 -2.85 24.71 25.29
N MET A 290 -1.67 24.16 25.60
CA MET A 290 -0.72 23.72 24.58
C MET A 290 -1.22 22.50 23.81
N ILE A 291 -1.96 21.60 24.47
CA ILE A 291 -2.50 20.40 23.84
C ILE A 291 -3.63 20.77 22.85
N PHE A 292 -4.61 21.55 23.32
CA PHE A 292 -5.85 21.80 22.57
C PHE A 292 -5.84 23.05 21.70
N GLY A 293 -4.97 24.03 21.98
CA GLY A 293 -5.00 25.35 21.34
C GLY A 293 -4.88 25.33 19.80
N ASN A 294 -4.05 24.43 19.26
CA ASN A 294 -3.92 24.23 17.80
C ASN A 294 -4.30 22.79 17.36
N CYS A 295 -5.15 22.15 18.16
CA CYS A 295 -5.71 20.85 17.81
C CYS A 295 -6.75 21.00 16.71
N GLY A 296 -6.54 20.32 15.58
CA GLY A 296 -7.52 20.27 14.49
C GLY A 296 -8.46 19.07 14.63
N ALA A 297 -7.93 17.92 15.06
CA ALA A 297 -8.73 16.72 15.27
C ALA A 297 -8.19 15.88 16.45
N ILE A 298 -9.11 15.23 17.17
CA ILE A 298 -8.81 14.21 18.17
C ILE A 298 -9.29 12.88 17.63
N VAL A 299 -8.37 11.95 17.46
CA VAL A 299 -8.65 10.56 17.10
C VAL A 299 -8.60 9.71 18.37
N PHE A 300 -9.76 9.28 18.84
CA PHE A 300 -9.90 8.45 20.02
C PHE A 300 -10.06 6.98 19.63
N VAL A 301 -9.08 6.15 19.99
CA VAL A 301 -9.03 4.73 19.60
C VAL A 301 -9.60 3.85 20.70
N ILE A 302 -10.68 3.14 20.39
CA ILE A 302 -11.35 2.17 21.27
C ILE A 302 -11.07 0.77 20.74
N ASP A 303 -10.59 -0.11 21.60
CA ASP A 303 -10.43 -1.53 21.27
C ASP A 303 -11.78 -2.23 21.38
N ALA A 304 -12.31 -2.73 20.25
CA ALA A 304 -13.60 -3.42 20.18
C ALA A 304 -13.62 -4.79 20.88
N GLN A 305 -12.48 -5.25 21.43
CA GLN A 305 -12.38 -6.50 22.17
C GLN A 305 -12.34 -6.29 23.69
N ASP A 306 -12.18 -5.04 24.16
CA ASP A 306 -12.03 -4.71 25.59
C ASP A 306 -13.41 -4.41 26.20
N ASP A 307 -14.10 -5.46 26.65
CA ASP A 307 -15.38 -5.38 27.37
C ASP A 307 -15.14 -5.53 28.89
N PRO A 308 -15.69 -4.66 29.77
CA PRO A 308 -16.64 -3.58 29.49
C PRO A 308 -16.02 -2.25 29.02
N TYR A 309 -16.71 -1.59 28.08
CA TYR A 309 -16.26 -0.33 27.47
C TYR A 309 -16.48 0.93 28.33
N SER A 310 -17.08 0.81 29.51
CA SER A 310 -17.49 1.96 30.35
C SER A 310 -16.34 2.90 30.70
N GLU A 311 -15.14 2.36 30.93
CA GLU A 311 -13.94 3.17 31.17
C GLU A 311 -13.56 3.99 29.92
N ALA A 312 -13.68 3.39 28.73
CA ALA A 312 -13.37 4.04 27.46
C ALA A 312 -14.32 5.21 27.21
N LEU A 313 -15.60 5.01 27.49
CA LEU A 313 -16.64 6.03 27.34
C LEU A 313 -16.44 7.18 28.32
N THR A 314 -16.16 6.87 29.59
CA THR A 314 -15.89 7.88 30.61
C THR A 314 -14.68 8.75 30.23
N ARG A 315 -13.62 8.11 29.74
CA ARG A 315 -12.40 8.78 29.27
C ARG A 315 -12.65 9.61 28.01
N LEU A 316 -13.41 9.09 27.05
CA LEU A 316 -13.81 9.81 25.84
C LEU A 316 -14.59 11.06 26.21
N HIS A 317 -15.61 10.94 27.07
CA HIS A 317 -16.42 12.06 27.54
C HIS A 317 -15.56 13.15 28.22
N ASP A 318 -14.68 12.79 29.16
CA ASP A 318 -13.80 13.77 29.83
C ASP A 318 -12.85 14.46 28.81
N THR A 319 -12.32 13.70 27.85
CA THR A 319 -11.46 14.25 26.78
C THR A 319 -12.22 15.24 25.90
N VAL A 320 -13.42 14.86 25.45
CA VAL A 320 -14.28 15.69 24.57
C VAL A 320 -14.70 16.96 25.28
N ALA A 321 -15.19 16.87 26.52
CA ALA A 321 -15.64 18.01 27.30
C ALA A 321 -14.50 19.03 27.56
N ARG A 322 -13.29 18.55 27.88
CA ARG A 322 -12.11 19.40 28.06
C ARG A 322 -11.70 20.05 26.76
N ALA A 323 -11.52 19.27 25.70
CA ALA A 323 -11.07 19.78 24.41
C ALA A 323 -12.03 20.84 23.85
N HIS A 324 -13.35 20.59 23.89
CA HIS A 324 -14.35 21.52 23.39
C HIS A 324 -14.38 22.83 24.18
N ARG A 325 -14.11 22.79 25.48
CA ARG A 325 -14.00 23.98 26.33
C ARG A 325 -12.83 24.89 25.92
N TYR A 326 -11.70 24.33 25.49
CA TYR A 326 -10.54 25.12 25.04
C TYR A 326 -10.64 25.52 23.57
N ASN A 327 -11.10 24.60 22.71
CA ASN A 327 -11.20 24.81 21.28
C ASN A 327 -12.49 24.14 20.74
N PRO A 328 -13.54 24.94 20.46
CA PRO A 328 -14.82 24.40 20.00
C PRO A 328 -14.77 23.88 18.56
N ASN A 329 -13.73 24.20 17.79
CA ASN A 329 -13.58 23.82 16.39
C ASN A 329 -12.87 22.46 16.20
N VAL A 330 -12.54 21.75 17.29
CA VAL A 330 -11.89 20.43 17.22
C VAL A 330 -12.84 19.41 16.61
N PHE A 331 -12.36 18.66 15.63
CA PHE A 331 -13.06 17.48 15.11
C PHE A 331 -12.85 16.27 16.01
N PHE A 332 -13.93 15.60 16.41
CA PHE A 332 -13.88 14.42 17.27
C PHE A 332 -14.15 13.15 16.46
N GLU A 333 -13.15 12.27 16.40
CA GLU A 333 -13.11 11.12 15.51
C GLU A 333 -12.84 9.85 16.33
N VAL A 334 -13.80 8.94 16.40
CA VAL A 334 -13.72 7.72 17.22
C VAL A 334 -13.43 6.52 16.33
N PHE A 335 -12.31 5.85 16.57
CA PHE A 335 -11.88 4.68 15.83
C PHE A 335 -12.19 3.43 16.64
N ILE A 336 -13.05 2.57 16.11
CA ILE A 336 -13.38 1.29 16.73
C ILE A 336 -12.47 0.24 16.11
N HIS A 337 -11.42 -0.09 16.85
CA HIS A 337 -10.28 -0.84 16.36
C HIS A 337 -10.34 -2.32 16.79
N LYS A 338 -9.57 -3.18 16.11
CA LYS A 338 -9.50 -4.64 16.35
C LYS A 338 -10.84 -5.38 16.25
N VAL A 339 -11.70 -4.96 15.34
CA VAL A 339 -12.97 -5.64 15.03
C VAL A 339 -12.79 -7.07 14.47
N ASP A 340 -11.58 -7.42 14.02
CA ASP A 340 -11.24 -8.69 13.36
C ASP A 340 -11.00 -9.89 14.31
N GLY A 341 -11.12 -9.71 15.63
CA GLY A 341 -10.78 -10.75 16.62
C GLY A 341 -11.72 -11.95 16.64
N ASP A 342 -11.18 -13.11 17.04
CA ASP A 342 -11.87 -14.41 17.17
C ASP A 342 -13.12 -14.39 18.07
N LEU A 343 -13.34 -13.33 18.86
CA LEU A 343 -14.52 -13.15 19.70
C LEU A 343 -15.84 -13.07 18.89
N PHE A 344 -15.76 -12.66 17.62
CA PHE A 344 -16.89 -12.64 16.68
C PHE A 344 -16.91 -13.86 15.74
N ILE A 345 -15.91 -14.74 15.84
CA ILE A 345 -15.72 -15.94 15.01
C ILE A 345 -15.71 -17.17 15.93
N SER A 346 -16.79 -17.41 16.68
CA SER A 346 -17.00 -18.74 17.26
C SER A 346 -17.29 -19.73 16.11
N ASP A 347 -16.41 -20.70 15.92
CA ASP A 347 -16.24 -21.51 14.70
C ASP A 347 -17.41 -22.43 14.28
N ASP A 348 -18.54 -22.46 14.99
CA ASP A 348 -19.64 -23.41 14.70
C ASP A 348 -20.78 -22.88 13.81
N HIS A 349 -20.73 -21.62 13.35
CA HIS A 349 -21.83 -21.03 12.54
C HIS A 349 -21.39 -20.47 11.18
N LYS A 350 -20.37 -21.07 10.55
CA LYS A 350 -19.98 -20.76 9.15
C LYS A 350 -20.92 -21.32 8.08
N ILE A 351 -22.24 -21.36 8.36
CA ILE A 351 -23.26 -21.68 7.36
C ILE A 351 -24.30 -20.55 7.36
N GLY A 352 -23.99 -19.52 6.57
CA GLY A 352 -24.93 -18.54 6.00
C GLY A 352 -25.89 -17.85 6.96
N THR A 353 -25.64 -16.59 7.33
CA THR A 353 -26.75 -15.69 7.67
C THR A 353 -26.33 -14.22 7.69
N PRO A 354 -27.14 -13.29 7.14
CA PRO A 354 -27.04 -11.84 7.36
C PRO A 354 -27.05 -11.42 8.85
N SER A 355 -27.49 -12.30 9.78
CA SER A 355 -27.77 -11.98 11.17
C SER A 355 -26.56 -11.68 12.07
N LEU A 356 -25.35 -12.17 11.77
CA LEU A 356 -24.14 -11.82 12.53
C LEU A 356 -23.68 -10.39 12.24
N ILE A 357 -23.71 -9.99 10.96
CA ILE A 357 -23.49 -8.60 10.54
C ILE A 357 -24.56 -7.72 11.20
N TYR A 358 -25.84 -8.10 11.16
CA TYR A 358 -26.88 -7.33 11.83
C TYR A 358 -26.64 -7.22 13.36
N SER A 359 -26.22 -8.28 14.04
CA SER A 359 -25.94 -8.23 15.49
C SER A 359 -24.74 -7.33 15.81
N PHE A 360 -23.68 -7.38 14.98
CA PHE A 360 -22.53 -6.49 15.08
C PHE A 360 -22.91 -5.02 14.85
N TYR A 361 -23.69 -4.75 13.80
CA TYR A 361 -24.21 -3.42 13.49
C TYR A 361 -25.16 -2.90 14.57
N ILE A 362 -26.03 -3.75 15.14
CA ILE A 362 -26.96 -3.37 16.23
C ILE A 362 -26.18 -3.07 17.52
N PHE A 363 -25.20 -3.90 17.89
CA PHE A 363 -24.34 -3.64 19.05
C PHE A 363 -23.58 -2.31 18.89
N HIS A 364 -23.03 -2.07 17.70
CA HIS A 364 -22.35 -0.83 17.37
C HIS A 364 -23.29 0.39 17.36
N LEU A 365 -24.49 0.27 16.79
CA LEU A 365 -25.47 1.35 16.80
C LEU A 365 -25.88 1.67 18.24
N SER A 366 -26.06 0.65 19.09
CA SER A 366 -26.33 0.81 20.52
C SER A 366 -25.16 1.50 21.24
N PHE A 367 -23.92 1.16 20.88
CA PHE A 367 -22.72 1.77 21.44
C PHE A 367 -22.61 3.25 21.07
N ILE A 368 -22.79 3.59 19.78
CA ILE A 368 -22.82 4.98 19.30
C ILE A 368 -23.95 5.76 19.96
N LEU A 369 -25.15 5.18 20.05
CA LEU A 369 -26.29 5.83 20.69
C LEU A 369 -25.99 6.12 22.16
N GLN A 370 -25.42 5.16 22.90
CA GLN A 370 -25.04 5.37 24.29
C GLN A 370 -24.00 6.50 24.45
N ILE A 371 -22.97 6.53 23.59
CA ILE A 371 -21.97 7.62 23.60
C ILE A 371 -22.60 8.97 23.31
N THR A 372 -23.50 9.00 22.32
CA THR A 372 -24.17 10.23 21.90
C THR A 372 -25.11 10.74 23.00
N GLU A 373 -25.85 9.85 23.65
CA GLU A 373 -26.73 10.19 24.78
C GLU A 373 -25.94 10.68 26.01
N GLU A 374 -24.87 9.97 26.40
CA GLU A 374 -24.03 10.36 27.55
C GLU A 374 -23.36 11.74 27.33
N ILE A 375 -23.02 12.09 26.09
CA ILE A 375 -22.42 13.39 25.76
C ILE A 375 -23.49 14.49 25.60
N GLN A 376 -24.68 14.16 25.09
CA GLN A 376 -25.80 15.10 24.98
C GLN A 376 -26.41 15.48 26.34
N ASP A 377 -26.38 14.59 27.34
CA ASP A 377 -26.85 14.88 28.71
C ASP A 377 -26.02 15.99 29.39
N GLY A 378 -24.85 16.31 28.84
CA GLY A 378 -23.96 17.40 29.29
C GLY A 378 -24.22 18.79 28.70
N ASP A 379 -25.31 19.02 27.95
CA ASP A 379 -25.63 20.30 27.26
C ASP A 379 -24.60 20.70 26.17
N LEU A 380 -23.86 19.71 25.66
CA LEU A 380 -22.81 19.86 24.65
C LEU A 380 -23.30 19.26 23.32
N ASP A 381 -23.76 20.11 22.39
CA ASP A 381 -24.12 19.69 21.03
C ASP A 381 -22.85 19.46 20.18
N ILE A 382 -22.11 18.39 20.50
CA ILE A 382 -20.85 18.04 19.85
C ILE A 382 -21.08 16.89 18.87
N HIS A 383 -20.77 17.13 17.60
CA HIS A 383 -20.81 16.10 16.57
C HIS A 383 -19.53 15.24 16.58
N MET A 384 -19.68 13.93 16.78
CA MET A 384 -18.60 12.95 16.66
C MET A 384 -18.78 12.08 15.41
N SER A 385 -17.66 11.68 14.79
CA SER A 385 -17.66 10.72 13.69
C SER A 385 -17.07 9.39 14.14
N PHE A 386 -17.69 8.27 13.73
CA PHE A 386 -17.28 6.92 14.12
C PHE A 386 -16.78 6.13 12.90
N TYR A 387 -15.68 5.39 13.07
CA TYR A 387 -15.05 4.63 12.00
C TYR A 387 -14.85 3.16 12.38
N LEU A 388 -15.39 2.28 11.54
CA LEU A 388 -15.21 0.81 11.54
C LEU A 388 -14.47 0.32 10.29
N THR A 389 -14.14 1.24 9.39
CA THR A 389 -13.47 0.96 8.12
C THR A 389 -11.98 0.74 8.34
N SER A 390 -11.21 0.51 7.25
CA SER A 390 -9.76 0.46 7.40
C SER A 390 -9.20 1.72 8.03
N ILE A 391 -8.08 1.54 8.72
CA ILE A 391 -7.33 2.64 9.33
C ILE A 391 -6.99 3.71 8.28
N PHE A 392 -6.59 3.32 7.07
CA PHE A 392 -6.24 4.28 6.04
C PHE A 392 -7.43 5.10 5.53
N GLU A 393 -8.60 4.48 5.34
CA GLU A 393 -9.80 5.21 4.94
C GLU A 393 -10.23 6.18 6.05
N ALA A 394 -10.22 5.72 7.30
CA ALA A 394 -10.54 6.54 8.45
C ALA A 394 -9.60 7.75 8.54
N PHE A 395 -8.28 7.53 8.46
CA PHE A 395 -7.30 8.63 8.44
C PHE A 395 -7.45 9.56 7.25
N SER A 396 -7.82 9.05 6.07
CA SER A 396 -8.06 9.89 4.90
C SER A 396 -9.20 10.88 5.13
N LYS A 397 -10.28 10.44 5.79
CA LYS A 397 -11.39 11.32 6.19
C LYS A 397 -11.01 12.32 7.28
N VAL A 398 -10.17 11.92 8.24
CA VAL A 398 -9.65 12.84 9.27
C VAL A 398 -8.77 13.92 8.62
N VAL A 399 -7.83 13.53 7.75
CA VAL A 399 -6.94 14.46 7.06
C VAL A 399 -7.72 15.41 6.15
N GLN A 400 -8.76 14.94 5.46
CA GLN A 400 -9.66 15.76 4.65
C GLN A 400 -10.29 16.91 5.43
N LYS A 401 -10.79 16.65 6.65
CA LYS A 401 -11.38 17.67 7.51
C LYS A 401 -10.40 18.79 7.89
N LEU A 402 -9.09 18.50 7.87
CA LEU A 402 -8.05 19.49 8.15
C LEU A 402 -7.67 20.36 6.95
N ILE A 403 -8.19 20.08 5.75
CA ILE A 403 -7.84 20.79 4.51
C ILE A 403 -8.90 21.86 4.23
N PRO A 404 -8.59 23.17 4.38
CA PRO A 404 -9.57 24.23 4.18
C PRO A 404 -10.13 24.30 2.75
N GLN A 405 -9.31 23.98 1.74
CA GLN A 405 -9.67 24.03 0.33
C GLN A 405 -10.34 22.73 -0.17
N LEU A 406 -10.67 21.77 0.71
CA LEU A 406 -11.26 20.48 0.33
C LEU A 406 -12.47 20.61 -0.61
N PRO A 407 -13.47 21.51 -0.38
CA PRO A 407 -14.62 21.62 -1.27
C PRO A 407 -14.23 22.01 -2.71
N THR A 408 -13.12 22.74 -2.87
CA THR A 408 -12.61 23.09 -4.21
C THR A 408 -11.99 21.86 -4.88
N LEU A 409 -11.22 21.06 -4.13
CA LEU A 409 -10.62 19.81 -4.63
C LEU A 409 -11.68 18.80 -5.05
N GLU A 410 -12.70 18.57 -4.21
CA GLU A 410 -13.82 17.69 -4.51
C GLU A 410 -14.56 18.14 -5.77
N ASN A 411 -14.84 19.44 -5.92
CA ASN A 411 -15.48 19.97 -7.11
C ASN A 411 -14.63 19.79 -8.38
N LEU A 412 -13.31 19.98 -8.30
CA LEU A 412 -12.40 19.72 -9.43
C LEU A 412 -12.41 18.24 -9.84
N LEU A 413 -12.40 17.33 -8.86
CA LEU A 413 -12.50 15.89 -9.11
C LEU A 413 -13.85 15.52 -9.72
N ASN A 414 -14.95 16.08 -9.21
CA ASN A 414 -16.31 15.89 -9.75
C ASN A 414 -16.41 16.32 -11.22
N ILE A 415 -15.81 17.47 -11.57
CA ILE A 415 -15.74 17.93 -12.95
C ILE A 415 -14.94 16.95 -13.81
N LEU A 416 -13.78 16.49 -13.31
CA LEU A 416 -12.92 15.55 -14.03
C LEU A 416 -13.64 14.23 -14.32
N ILE A 417 -14.23 13.60 -13.29
CA ILE A 417 -14.91 12.31 -13.45
C ILE A 417 -16.10 12.41 -14.41
N SER A 418 -16.86 13.51 -14.35
CA SER A 418 -18.01 13.75 -15.21
C SER A 418 -17.61 13.96 -16.67
N ARG A 419 -16.50 14.67 -16.93
CA ARG A 419 -16.02 14.94 -18.29
C ARG A 419 -15.28 13.77 -18.92
N CYS A 420 -14.58 12.98 -18.13
CA CYS A 420 -13.82 11.81 -18.60
C CYS A 420 -14.61 10.49 -18.52
N ASN A 421 -15.85 10.52 -18.02
CA ASN A 421 -16.68 9.33 -17.79
C ASN A 421 -15.96 8.27 -16.93
N MET A 422 -15.33 8.73 -15.85
CA MET A 422 -14.65 7.89 -14.86
C MET A 422 -15.67 7.41 -13.81
N GLU A 423 -15.50 6.21 -13.29
CA GLU A 423 -16.36 5.69 -12.21
C GLU A 423 -15.96 6.28 -10.85
N LYS A 424 -14.65 6.45 -10.62
CA LYS A 424 -14.11 6.93 -9.36
C LYS A 424 -12.73 7.57 -9.54
N SER A 425 -12.38 8.53 -8.69
CA SER A 425 -11.06 9.16 -8.66
C SER A 425 -10.60 9.44 -7.23
N PHE A 426 -9.31 9.26 -6.99
CA PHE A 426 -8.66 9.50 -5.72
C PHE A 426 -7.39 10.32 -5.94
N LEU A 427 -7.18 11.32 -5.09
CA LEU A 427 -5.92 12.07 -5.02
C LEU A 427 -5.14 11.57 -3.80
N PHE A 428 -4.13 10.73 -4.04
CA PHE A 428 -3.34 10.05 -3.02
C PHE A 428 -2.06 10.81 -2.67
N ASP A 429 -1.69 10.81 -1.39
CA ASP A 429 -0.29 10.95 -0.97
C ASP A 429 0.44 9.63 -1.20
N VAL A 430 1.44 9.63 -2.07
CA VAL A 430 2.16 8.42 -2.52
C VAL A 430 2.89 7.72 -1.37
N VAL A 431 3.35 8.47 -0.37
CA VAL A 431 4.10 7.92 0.76
C VAL A 431 3.17 7.28 1.79
N SER A 432 2.16 8.00 2.27
CA SER A 432 1.26 7.49 3.33
C SER A 432 0.10 6.65 2.80
N LYS A 433 -0.16 6.69 1.49
CA LYS A 433 -1.35 6.10 0.82
C LYS A 433 -2.68 6.67 1.31
N VAL A 434 -2.65 7.76 2.06
CA VAL A 434 -3.84 8.50 2.47
C VAL A 434 -4.37 9.28 1.27
N TYR A 435 -5.67 9.19 0.98
CA TYR A 435 -6.28 10.02 -0.06
C TYR A 435 -6.71 11.36 0.51
N ILE A 436 -6.15 12.43 -0.05
CA ILE A 436 -6.33 13.82 0.35
C ILE A 436 -7.68 14.36 -0.10
N ALA A 437 -8.16 13.87 -1.25
CA ALA A 437 -9.46 14.20 -1.80
C ALA A 437 -9.96 13.06 -2.68
N THR A 438 -11.28 12.94 -2.81
CA THR A 438 -11.96 12.03 -3.74
C THR A 438 -13.18 12.73 -4.31
N ASP A 439 -13.76 12.18 -5.37
CA ASP A 439 -15.06 12.64 -5.88
C ASP A 439 -16.22 12.30 -4.93
N SER A 440 -17.39 12.89 -5.18
CA SER A 440 -18.58 12.77 -4.33
C SER A 440 -19.22 11.37 -4.30
N ASN A 441 -18.82 10.44 -5.18
CA ASN A 441 -19.37 9.09 -5.14
C ASN A 441 -18.94 8.40 -3.83
N PRO A 442 -19.78 7.52 -3.25
CA PRO A 442 -19.37 6.77 -2.06
C PRO A 442 -18.10 5.97 -2.33
N VAL A 443 -17.19 5.96 -1.35
CA VAL A 443 -15.95 5.20 -1.44
C VAL A 443 -16.26 3.74 -1.15
N ASP A 444 -15.99 2.88 -2.14
CA ASP A 444 -15.93 1.43 -1.94
C ASP A 444 -14.54 1.05 -1.43
N MET A 445 -14.51 0.29 -0.34
CA MET A 445 -13.28 -0.10 0.35
C MET A 445 -12.39 -1.00 -0.53
N GLN A 446 -13.00 -1.87 -1.37
CA GLN A 446 -12.23 -2.72 -2.28
C GLN A 446 -11.55 -1.89 -3.38
N SER A 447 -12.24 -0.88 -3.89
CA SER A 447 -11.70 0.05 -4.88
C SER A 447 -10.54 0.87 -4.32
N TYR A 448 -10.64 1.31 -3.06
CA TYR A 448 -9.55 1.98 -2.34
C TYR A 448 -8.32 1.08 -2.19
N GLU A 449 -8.49 -0.15 -1.70
CA GLU A 449 -7.38 -1.11 -1.53
C GLU A 449 -6.67 -1.37 -2.86
N LEU A 450 -7.43 -1.59 -3.93
CA LEU A 450 -6.88 -1.83 -5.25
C LEU A 450 -6.05 -0.64 -5.78
N CYS A 451 -6.49 0.60 -5.51
CA CYS A 451 -5.72 1.79 -5.87
C CYS A 451 -4.46 1.96 -5.02
N SER A 452 -4.54 1.65 -3.73
CA SER A 452 -3.39 1.63 -2.83
C SER A 452 -2.34 0.62 -3.29
N ASP A 453 -2.77 -0.60 -3.65
CA ASP A 453 -1.90 -1.65 -4.17
C ASP A 453 -1.30 -1.28 -5.54
N MET A 454 -2.06 -0.57 -6.39
CA MET A 454 -1.54 -0.03 -7.64
C MET A 454 -0.36 0.92 -7.41
N ILE A 455 -0.44 1.79 -6.39
CA ILE A 455 0.65 2.71 -6.07
C ILE A 455 1.91 1.93 -5.68
N ASP A 456 1.78 0.88 -4.85
CA ASP A 456 2.93 0.03 -4.50
C ASP A 456 3.56 -0.60 -5.74
N VAL A 457 2.75 -1.21 -6.61
CA VAL A 457 3.25 -1.84 -7.84
C VAL A 457 4.00 -0.83 -8.70
N VAL A 458 3.45 0.37 -8.88
CA VAL A 458 4.08 1.42 -9.69
C VAL A 458 5.41 1.86 -9.08
N ILE A 459 5.45 2.10 -7.78
CA ILE A 459 6.66 2.55 -7.09
C ILE A 459 7.73 1.46 -7.07
N ASP A 460 7.36 0.23 -6.77
CA ASP A 460 8.31 -0.89 -6.67
C ASP A 460 8.93 -1.22 -8.03
N VAL A 461 8.13 -1.24 -9.10
CA VAL A 461 8.62 -1.42 -10.47
C VAL A 461 9.52 -0.26 -10.89
N SER A 462 9.15 0.97 -10.55
CA SER A 462 9.96 2.16 -10.86
C SER A 462 11.26 2.20 -10.07
N CYS A 463 11.29 1.65 -8.85
CA CYS A 463 12.54 1.48 -8.09
C CYS A 463 13.52 0.50 -8.76
N ILE A 464 13.01 -0.47 -9.53
CA ILE A 464 13.84 -1.47 -10.22
C ILE A 464 14.38 -0.91 -11.53
N TYR A 465 13.51 -0.31 -12.35
CA TYR A 465 13.85 0.05 -13.73
C TYR A 465 13.97 1.55 -14.00
N GLY A 466 13.49 2.41 -13.10
CA GLY A 466 13.45 3.86 -13.27
C GLY A 466 14.68 4.61 -12.72
N MET A 467 15.60 3.91 -12.08
CA MET A 467 16.84 4.49 -11.56
C MET A 467 17.82 4.74 -12.71
N LYS A 468 18.36 5.97 -12.81
CA LYS A 468 19.38 6.30 -13.80
C LYS A 468 20.74 5.75 -13.36
N ASP A 469 21.54 5.25 -14.31
CA ASP A 469 22.90 4.71 -14.08
C ASP A 469 23.95 5.77 -13.74
N ASP A 470 23.59 7.06 -13.77
CA ASP A 470 24.48 8.13 -13.38
C ASP A 470 24.71 8.03 -11.86
N GLY A 471 25.93 7.71 -11.44
CA GLY A 471 26.34 7.39 -10.06
C GLY A 471 26.16 8.49 -8.99
N ASP A 472 25.24 9.42 -9.20
CA ASP A 472 24.69 10.33 -8.20
C ASP A 472 23.32 9.76 -7.80
N GLY A 473 23.29 9.02 -6.69
CA GLY A 473 22.18 8.15 -6.27
C GLY A 473 20.89 8.84 -5.84
N ASP A 474 20.37 9.79 -6.62
CA ASP A 474 19.21 10.62 -6.31
C ASP A 474 18.09 10.52 -7.36
N GLY A 475 18.07 9.43 -8.14
CA GLY A 475 16.91 9.09 -8.98
C GLY A 475 15.68 8.84 -8.10
N LEU A 476 14.66 9.71 -8.19
CA LEU A 476 13.40 9.46 -7.49
C LEU A 476 12.60 8.40 -8.25
N ALA A 477 12.13 7.37 -7.56
CA ALA A 477 11.25 6.34 -8.13
C ALA A 477 9.88 6.89 -8.57
N TYR A 478 9.58 8.13 -8.19
CA TYR A 478 8.37 8.86 -8.53
C TYR A 478 8.76 10.28 -8.95
N ASP A 479 8.34 10.68 -10.14
CA ASP A 479 8.74 11.92 -10.80
C ASP A 479 7.59 12.56 -11.58
N SER A 480 7.85 13.74 -12.17
CA SER A 480 6.87 14.51 -12.95
C SER A 480 6.28 13.80 -14.18
N GLN A 481 6.86 12.67 -14.59
CA GLN A 481 6.41 11.89 -15.74
C GLN A 481 5.75 10.57 -15.34
N SER A 482 5.68 10.29 -14.03
CA SER A 482 5.15 9.06 -13.48
C SER A 482 3.68 8.85 -13.87
N SER A 483 3.41 7.72 -14.51
CA SER A 483 2.11 7.37 -15.06
C SER A 483 2.02 5.85 -15.21
N SER A 484 0.83 5.27 -15.00
CA SER A 484 0.62 3.84 -15.16
C SER A 484 -0.82 3.51 -15.53
N VAL A 485 -1.02 2.50 -16.39
CA VAL A 485 -2.34 2.01 -16.80
C VAL A 485 -2.37 0.50 -16.54
N ILE A 486 -3.29 0.04 -15.69
CA ILE A 486 -3.51 -1.39 -15.41
C ILE A 486 -4.91 -1.76 -15.91
N ARG A 487 -5.01 -2.70 -16.85
CA ARG A 487 -6.29 -3.20 -17.37
C ARG A 487 -6.64 -4.55 -16.75
N LEU A 488 -7.81 -4.63 -16.13
CA LEU A 488 -8.31 -5.86 -15.51
C LEU A 488 -9.17 -6.68 -16.50
N ASN A 489 -9.23 -7.99 -16.29
CA ASN A 489 -10.10 -8.91 -17.04
C ASN A 489 -11.60 -8.59 -16.91
N THR A 490 -12.00 -7.91 -15.85
CA THR A 490 -13.37 -7.43 -15.62
C THR A 490 -13.79 -6.29 -16.57
N GLY A 491 -12.85 -5.77 -17.38
CA GLY A 491 -13.07 -4.60 -18.23
C GLY A 491 -12.90 -3.28 -17.49
N MET A 492 -12.42 -3.28 -16.24
CA MET A 492 -11.98 -2.08 -15.53
C MET A 492 -10.55 -1.70 -15.91
N VAL A 493 -10.25 -0.40 -15.87
CA VAL A 493 -8.94 0.19 -16.12
C VAL A 493 -8.61 1.09 -14.94
N LEU A 494 -7.49 0.81 -14.28
CA LEU A 494 -6.90 1.71 -13.31
C LEU A 494 -5.91 2.61 -14.02
N TYR A 495 -6.01 3.90 -13.78
CA TYR A 495 -5.15 4.89 -14.40
C TYR A 495 -4.53 5.80 -13.34
N LEU A 496 -3.20 5.73 -13.20
CA LEU A 496 -2.41 6.57 -12.30
C LEU A 496 -1.67 7.62 -13.12
N ARG A 497 -1.75 8.88 -12.66
CA ARG A 497 -0.99 10.01 -13.17
C ARG A 497 -0.40 10.82 -12.03
N GLU A 498 0.85 11.24 -12.17
CA GLU A 498 1.45 12.18 -11.25
C GLU A 498 0.72 13.52 -11.25
N VAL A 499 0.64 14.16 -10.08
CA VAL A 499 0.11 15.51 -9.89
C VAL A 499 1.20 16.47 -9.44
N ASN A 500 1.95 16.08 -8.41
CA ASN A 500 3.19 16.74 -7.96
C ASN A 500 4.12 15.65 -7.39
N ASN A 501 5.32 16.03 -6.91
CA ASN A 501 6.34 15.09 -6.38
C ASN A 501 5.88 14.08 -5.31
N TYR A 502 4.73 14.29 -4.68
CA TYR A 502 4.22 13.45 -3.59
C TYR A 502 2.76 13.04 -3.77
N LEU A 503 2.06 13.60 -4.76
CA LEU A 503 0.65 13.37 -5.01
C LEU A 503 0.41 12.67 -6.34
N ALA A 504 -0.35 11.59 -6.28
CA ALA A 504 -0.80 10.84 -7.43
C ALA A 504 -2.32 10.92 -7.57
N LEU A 505 -2.80 11.15 -8.79
CA LEU A 505 -4.19 10.94 -9.16
C LEU A 505 -4.36 9.49 -9.61
N VAL A 506 -5.26 8.74 -8.98
CA VAL A 506 -5.62 7.38 -9.38
C VAL A 506 -7.10 7.35 -9.75
N CYS A 507 -7.41 6.92 -10.96
CA CYS A 507 -8.76 6.88 -11.54
C CYS A 507 -9.17 5.45 -11.88
N LEU A 508 -10.44 5.11 -11.64
CA LEU A 508 -11.06 3.88 -12.13
C LEU A 508 -12.00 4.22 -13.29
N LEU A 509 -11.83 3.52 -14.41
CA LEU A 509 -12.64 3.68 -15.62
C LEU A 509 -13.04 2.32 -16.19
N ARG A 510 -14.05 2.30 -17.05
CA ARG A 510 -14.31 1.15 -17.93
C ARG A 510 -13.39 1.20 -19.16
N ALA A 511 -12.99 0.04 -19.66
CA ALA A 511 -12.14 -0.09 -20.85
C ALA A 511 -12.76 0.60 -22.09
N GLU A 512 -14.09 0.59 -22.20
CA GLU A 512 -14.84 1.28 -23.25
C GLU A 512 -14.65 2.81 -23.21
N ASN A 513 -14.56 3.38 -22.00
CA ASN A 513 -14.35 4.80 -21.77
C ASN A 513 -12.87 5.21 -21.93
N PHE A 514 -11.95 4.25 -21.84
CA PHE A 514 -10.50 4.47 -21.98
C PHE A 514 -10.01 4.34 -23.45
N THR A 515 -10.89 4.52 -24.42
CA THR A 515 -10.55 4.45 -25.86
C THR A 515 -9.87 5.72 -26.37
N LYS A 516 -10.17 6.88 -25.77
CA LYS A 516 -9.62 8.20 -26.15
C LYS A 516 -8.70 8.76 -25.07
N GLN A 517 -7.63 8.02 -24.76
CA GLN A 517 -6.67 8.37 -23.72
C GLN A 517 -6.16 9.83 -23.84
N GLY A 518 -5.85 10.31 -25.04
CA GLY A 518 -5.35 11.68 -25.22
C GLY A 518 -6.30 12.80 -24.75
N ILE A 519 -7.62 12.59 -24.78
CA ILE A 519 -8.59 13.55 -24.23
C ILE A 519 -8.58 13.50 -22.69
N ILE A 520 -8.47 12.28 -22.14
CA ILE A 520 -8.39 12.08 -20.70
C ILE A 520 -7.12 12.75 -20.16
N ASP A 521 -5.99 12.54 -20.83
CA ASP A 521 -4.69 13.13 -20.48
C ASP A 521 -4.76 14.66 -20.50
N TYR A 522 -5.32 15.25 -21.56
CA TYR A 522 -5.53 16.69 -21.64
C TYR A 522 -6.38 17.23 -20.48
N ASN A 523 -7.48 16.54 -20.13
CA ASN A 523 -8.33 16.94 -19.02
C ASN A 523 -7.62 16.80 -17.67
N ILE A 524 -6.80 15.77 -17.50
CA ILE A 524 -5.96 15.57 -16.31
C ILE A 524 -4.90 16.68 -16.22
N ASP A 525 -4.27 17.07 -17.31
CA ASP A 525 -3.28 18.16 -17.31
C ASP A 525 -3.93 19.52 -17.01
N CYS A 526 -5.16 19.76 -17.47
CA CYS A 526 -5.97 20.91 -17.05
C CYS A 526 -6.28 20.86 -15.56
N PHE A 527 -6.65 19.69 -15.04
CA PHE A 527 -6.89 19.47 -13.62
C PHE A 527 -5.62 19.71 -12.77
N LYS A 528 -4.46 19.19 -13.19
CA LYS A 528 -3.15 19.44 -12.56
C LYS A 528 -2.82 20.94 -12.53
N SER A 529 -3.07 21.64 -13.62
CA SER A 529 -2.85 23.09 -13.71
C SER A 529 -3.78 23.86 -12.77
N ALA A 530 -5.05 23.44 -12.65
CA ALA A 530 -6.01 24.03 -11.72
C ALA A 530 -5.62 23.77 -10.25
N LEU A 531 -5.18 22.55 -9.95
CA LEU A 531 -4.62 22.20 -8.65
C LEU A 531 -3.43 23.09 -8.31
N GLY A 532 -2.46 23.26 -9.21
CA GLY A 532 -1.32 24.15 -9.02
C GLY A 532 -1.70 25.60 -8.62
N GLN A 533 -2.85 26.10 -9.09
CA GLN A 533 -3.35 27.42 -8.67
C GLN A 533 -3.97 27.39 -7.27
N VAL A 534 -4.70 26.33 -6.91
CA VAL A 534 -5.19 26.11 -5.54
C VAL A 534 -4.00 25.99 -4.58
N PHE A 535 -2.91 25.39 -5.03
CA PHE A 535 -1.69 25.16 -4.25
C PHE A 535 -0.92 26.45 -3.93
N SER A 536 -1.12 27.50 -4.74
CA SER A 536 -0.46 28.81 -4.60
C SER A 536 -1.21 29.81 -3.71
N LYS A 537 -2.41 29.45 -3.25
CA LYS A 537 -3.28 30.26 -2.38
C LYS A 537 -3.31 29.68 -0.98
#